data_AF-A0A3D1BBG7-F1
#
_entry.id   AF-A0A3D1BBG7-F1
#
_cell.length_a   1.000
_cell.length_b   1.000
_cell.length_c   1.000
_cell.angle_alpha   90.00
_cell.angle_beta   90.00
_cell.angle_gamma   90.00
#
_symmetry.space_group_name_H-M   'P 1'
#
loop_
_entity.id
_entity.type
_entity.pdbx_description
1 polymer ?
#
loop_
_entity_poly.entity_id
_entity_poly.type
_entity_poly.pdbx_seq_one_letter_code
_entity_poly.pdbx_strand_id
1 'polypeptide(L)' 'GHVVILNVGNQSIGFVVDQLVGQEEVVIKPLGKMLQGTPGMSGATITGDGRIALILDVPSMLKRYARRI' A
#
# COMPACT_ATOMS: atom_id res chain seq x y z
N GLY A 1 14.36 10.03 3.30
CA GLY A 1 13.26 10.61 2.52
C GLY A 1 13.45 10.22 1.08
N HIS A 2 12.66 9.28 0.58
CA HIS A 2 12.63 8.83 -0.81
C HIS A 2 11.25 9.10 -1.39
N VAL A 3 11.16 9.13 -2.71
CA VAL A 3 9.87 9.15 -3.40
C VAL A 3 9.73 7.89 -4.22
N VAL A 4 8.72 7.07 -3.94
CA VAL A 4 8.36 5.91 -4.74
C VAL A 4 7.39 6.37 -5.82
N ILE A 5 7.80 6.26 -7.08
CA ILE A 5 6.98 6.64 -8.23
C ILE A 5 6.22 5.40 -8.72
N LEU A 6 4.90 5.50 -8.78
CA LEU A 6 3.99 4.47 -9.28
C LEU A 6 3.27 4.98 -10.51
N ASN A 7 3.13 4.12 -11.52
CA ASN A 7 2.31 4.40 -12.69
C ASN A 7 1.02 3.59 -12.60
N VAL A 8 -0.12 4.28 -12.51
CA VAL A 8 -1.46 3.69 -12.45
C VAL A 8 -2.23 4.14 -13.69
N GLY A 9 -2.30 3.26 -14.69
CA GLY A 9 -2.78 3.65 -16.02
C GLY A 9 -1.91 4.76 -16.60
N ASN A 10 -2.54 5.89 -16.95
CA ASN A 10 -1.87 7.08 -17.52
C ASN A 10 -1.45 8.11 -16.45
N GLN A 11 -1.58 7.79 -15.16
CA GLN A 11 -1.23 8.69 -14.07
C GLN A 11 0.07 8.24 -13.40
N SER A 12 0.99 9.17 -13.17
CA SER A 12 2.18 8.95 -12.35
C SER A 12 2.00 9.60 -10.99
N ILE A 13 2.34 8.86 -9.93
CA ILE A 13 2.04 9.22 -8.55
C ILE A 13 3.30 9.01 -7.72
N GLY A 14 3.66 10.02 -6.92
CA GLY A 14 4.78 9.94 -5.99
C GLY A 14 4.31 9.74 -4.56
N PHE A 15 4.81 8.69 -3.90
CA PHE A 15 4.67 8.48 -2.47
C PHE A 15 5.95 8.93 -1.78
N VAL A 16 5.86 9.95 -0.93
CA VAL A 16 6.96 10.34 -0.06
C VAL A 16 7.04 9.32 1.07
N VAL A 17 8.21 8.69 1.23
CA VAL A 17 8.47 7.67 2.24
C VAL A 17 9.77 7.97 2.98
N ASP A 18 9.90 7.46 4.19
CA ASP A 18 11.12 7.64 4.98
C ASP A 18 12.30 6.88 4.36
N GLN A 19 12.07 5.61 4.03
CA GLN A 19 13.06 4.65 3.53
C GLN A 19 12.46 3.61 2.59
N LEU A 20 13.28 3.09 1.68
CA LEU A 20 12.98 1.87 0.92
C LEU A 20 13.64 0.69 1.63
N VAL A 21 12.85 -0.24 2.14
CA VAL A 21 13.37 -1.40 2.91
C VAL A 21 13.92 -2.49 1.98
N GLY A 22 13.24 -2.73 0.85
CA GLY A 22 13.63 -3.75 -0.12
C GLY A 22 12.45 -4.24 -0.94
N GLN A 23 12.66 -5.32 -1.70
CA GLN A 23 11.63 -6.05 -2.42
C GLN A 23 11.59 -7.49 -1.88
N GLU A 24 10.41 -7.95 -1.49
CA GLU A 24 10.19 -9.29 -0.93
C GLU A 24 8.94 -9.91 -1.55
N GLU A 25 8.95 -11.23 -1.75
CA GLU A 25 7.73 -11.98 -2.04
C GLU A 25 7.01 -12.31 -0.72
N VAL A 26 5.72 -11.99 -0.65
CA VAL A 26 4.95 -12.10 0.58
C VAL A 26 3.61 -12.79 0.34
N VAL A 27 3.14 -13.52 1.36
CA VAL A 27 1.76 -14.02 1.38
C VAL A 27 0.86 -12.94 1.96
N ILE A 28 -0.11 -12.50 1.18
CA ILE A 28 -1.13 -11.54 1.63
C ILE A 28 -2.17 -12.28 2.46
N LYS A 29 -2.31 -11.88 3.73
CA LYS A 29 -3.37 -12.35 4.61
C LYS A 29 -4.53 -11.34 4.62
N PRO A 30 -5.79 -11.78 4.56
CA PRO A 30 -6.93 -10.87 4.67
C PRO A 30 -6.92 -10.11 5.99
N LEU A 31 -7.37 -8.85 5.96
CA LEU A 31 -7.58 -8.09 7.17
C LEU A 31 -8.76 -8.68 7.97
N GLY A 32 -8.68 -8.56 9.30
CA GLY A 32 -9.77 -8.98 10.19
C GLY A 32 -11.07 -8.23 9.91
N LYS A 33 -12.20 -8.80 10.33
CA LYS A 33 -13.56 -8.31 10.02
C LYS A 33 -13.76 -6.80 10.22
N MET A 34 -13.17 -6.23 11.28
CA MET A 34 -13.29 -4.80 11.58
C MET A 34 -12.60 -3.88 10.58
N LEU A 35 -11.60 -4.38 9.86
CA LEU A 35 -10.80 -3.63 8.89
C LEU A 35 -11.15 -4.01 7.44
N GLN A 36 -12.04 -4.98 7.23
CA GLN A 36 -12.51 -5.33 5.90
C GLN A 36 -13.20 -4.14 5.25
N GLY A 37 -12.87 -3.89 3.98
CA GLY A 37 -13.42 -2.76 3.24
C GLY A 37 -12.80 -1.40 3.56
N THR A 38 -11.75 -1.34 4.39
CA THR A 38 -10.98 -0.11 4.59
C THR A 38 -10.40 0.32 3.23
N PRO A 39 -10.77 1.50 2.70
CA PRO A 39 -10.29 1.92 1.39
C PRO A 39 -8.77 2.00 1.35
N GLY A 40 -8.17 1.59 0.24
CA GLY A 40 -6.72 1.60 0.05
C GLY A 40 -5.97 0.42 0.68
N MET A 41 -6.66 -0.57 1.24
CA MET A 41 -6.04 -1.72 1.89
C MET A 41 -6.42 -3.03 1.19
N SER A 42 -5.42 -3.80 0.75
CA SER A 42 -5.62 -5.16 0.22
C SER A 42 -5.53 -6.24 1.30
N GLY A 43 -4.72 -6.00 2.34
CA GLY A 43 -4.35 -7.04 3.28
C GLY A 43 -3.21 -6.62 4.20
N ALA A 44 -2.67 -7.60 4.91
CA ALA A 44 -1.42 -7.47 5.65
C ALA A 44 -0.59 -8.74 5.50
N THR A 45 0.70 -8.65 5.78
CA THR A 45 1.60 -9.80 5.88
C THR A 45 2.42 -9.72 7.16
N ILE A 46 3.08 -10.83 7.49
CA ILE A 46 4.07 -10.89 8.55
C ILE A 46 5.41 -11.01 7.85
N THR A 47 6.28 -10.02 8.01
CA THR A 47 7.63 -9.99 7.43
C THR A 47 8.54 -11.01 8.12
N GLY A 48 9.69 -11.32 7.52
CA GLY A 48 10.65 -12.28 8.08
C GLY A 48 11.18 -11.91 9.48
N ASP A 49 11.16 -10.62 9.83
CA ASP A 49 11.52 -10.08 11.15
C ASP A 49 10.34 -10.04 12.15
N GLY A 50 9.18 -10.60 11.77
CA GLY A 50 7.99 -10.72 12.62
C GLY A 50 7.13 -9.45 12.71
N ARG A 51 7.45 -8.39 11.95
CA ARG A 51 6.61 -7.18 11.90
C ARG A 51 5.39 -7.39 11.02
N ILE A 52 4.36 -6.56 11.23
CA ILE A 52 3.19 -6.50 10.35
C ILE A 52 3.44 -5.44 9.28
N ALA A 53 3.36 -5.85 8.02
CA ALA A 53 3.37 -4.92 6.89
C ALA A 53 1.99 -4.88 6.24
N LEU A 54 1.47 -3.68 6.02
CA LEU A 54 0.19 -3.45 5.36
C LEU A 54 0.39 -3.45 3.85
N ILE A 55 -0.52 -4.11 3.13
CA ILE A 55 -0.52 -4.14 1.66
C ILE A 55 -1.52 -3.11 1.15
N LEU A 56 -1.03 -2.13 0.40
CA LEU A 56 -1.84 -1.04 -0.14
C LEU A 56 -2.46 -1.41 -1.49
N ASP A 57 -3.77 -1.19 -1.61
CA ASP A 57 -4.45 -1.12 -2.91
C ASP A 57 -4.39 0.32 -3.41
N VAL A 58 -3.34 0.63 -4.17
CA VAL A 58 -3.08 1.98 -4.67
C VAL A 58 -4.27 2.54 -5.48
N PRO A 59 -4.83 1.82 -6.47
CA PRO A 59 -6.03 2.28 -7.19
C PRO A 59 -7.20 2.69 -6.29
N SER A 60 -7.61 1.85 -5.33
CA SER A 60 -8.75 2.22 -4.46
C SER A 60 -8.41 3.33 -3.46
N MET A 61 -7.16 3.36 -3.00
CA MET A 61 -6.65 4.44 -2.15
C MET A 61 -6.77 5.79 -2.85
N LEU A 62 -6.30 5.88 -4.10
CA LEU A 62 -6.36 7.11 -4.89
C LEU A 62 -7.81 7.51 -5.16
N LYS A 63 -8.65 6.55 -5.56
CA LYS A 63 -10.08 6.80 -5.81
C LYS A 63 -10.78 7.40 -4.59
N ARG A 64 -10.39 7.01 -3.37
CA ARG A 64 -11.02 7.48 -2.12
C ARG A 64 -10.39 8.76 -1.57
N TYR A 65 -9.07 8.87 -1.60
CA TYR A 65 -8.32 9.87 -0.83
C TYR A 65 -7.64 10.92 -1.70
N ALA A 66 -7.30 10.62 -2.95
CA ALA A 66 -6.76 11.62 -3.85
C ALA A 66 -7.91 12.53 -4.33
N ARG A 67 -7.91 13.78 -3.87
CA ARG A 67 -8.75 14.80 -4.49
C ARG A 67 -8.14 15.14 -5.85
N ARG A 68 -8.93 15.00 -6.91
CA ARG A 68 -8.60 15.64 -8.19
C ARG A 68 -8.65 17.15 -7.95
N ILE A 69 -7.49 17.79 -8.07
CA ILE A 69 -7.36 19.24 -8.09
C ILE A 69 -7.72 19.71 -9.50
#